data_AF-A0A2K9ADC1-F1
#
_entry.id   AF-A0A2K9ADC1-F1
#
_cell.length_a   1.000
_cell.length_b   1.000
_cell.length_c   1.000
_cell.angle_alpha   90.00
_cell.angle_beta   90.00
_cell.angle_gamma   90.00
#
_symmetry.space_group_name_H-M   'P 1'
#
loop_
_entity.id
_entity.type
_entity.pdbx_description
1 polymer ?
#
loop_
_entity_poly.entity_id
_entity_poly.type
_entity_poly.pdbx_seq_one_letter_code
_entity_poly.pdbx_strand_id
1 'polypeptide(L)'
;MINKFDISDFVPVITEQQVKSELAHRFKLRRKELGISQKELAKRSGISYASIRRFETSGEISLSSLLRISTVIDCLEDFNELFKHPIIKDIRR
;
A
#
# COMPACT_ATOMS: atom_id res chain seq x y z
N MET A 1 6.15 -24.06 -2.55
CA MET A 1 5.34 -22.97 -3.10
C MET A 1 3.90 -23.24 -2.75
N ILE A 2 3.31 -22.50 -1.83
CA ILE A 2 1.89 -22.65 -1.50
C ILE A 2 1.15 -21.64 -2.38
N ASN A 3 0.57 -22.11 -3.49
CA ASN A 3 -0.52 -21.39 -4.14
C ASN A 3 -1.69 -21.44 -3.17
N LYS A 4 -1.77 -20.42 -2.30
CA LYS A 4 -2.91 -20.24 -1.41
C LYS A 4 -3.92 -19.44 -2.23
N PHE A 5 -4.78 -20.17 -2.94
CA PHE A 5 -5.94 -19.61 -3.60
C PHE A 5 -6.66 -18.67 -2.63
N ASP A 6 -6.84 -17.40 -3.01
CA ASP A 6 -7.60 -16.44 -2.21
C ASP A 6 -9.08 -16.57 -2.60
N ILE A 7 -9.99 -16.36 -1.66
CA ILE A 7 -11.42 -16.39 -1.94
C ILE A 7 -11.78 -15.35 -3.01
N SER A 8 -11.06 -14.24 -3.07
CA SER A 8 -11.23 -13.20 -4.10
C SER A 8 -11.00 -13.70 -5.53
N ASP A 9 -10.29 -14.81 -5.73
CA ASP A 9 -10.02 -15.38 -7.06
C ASP A 9 -11.28 -16.01 -7.69
N PHE A 10 -12.27 -16.35 -6.87
CA PHE A 10 -13.46 -17.10 -7.28
C PHE A 10 -14.78 -16.38 -6.96
N VAL A 11 -14.73 -15.35 -6.12
CA VAL A 11 -15.92 -14.58 -5.70
C VAL A 11 -15.54 -13.10 -5.57
N PRO A 12 -16.37 -12.15 -6.05
CA PRO A 12 -16.11 -10.71 -5.91
C PRO A 12 -16.32 -10.24 -4.47
N VAL A 13 -15.42 -10.62 -3.57
CA VAL A 13 -15.38 -10.19 -2.17
C VAL A 13 -14.05 -9.50 -1.94
N ILE A 14 -14.10 -8.29 -1.37
CA ILE A 14 -12.90 -7.56 -0.97
C ILE A 14 -12.35 -8.20 0.30
N THR A 15 -11.14 -8.75 0.23
CA THR A 15 -10.42 -9.32 1.39
C THR A 15 -9.29 -8.40 1.85
N GLU A 16 -8.90 -8.50 3.13
CA GLU A 16 -7.74 -7.75 3.64
C GLU A 16 -6.46 -8.06 2.85
N GLN A 17 -6.28 -9.32 2.46
CA GLN A 17 -5.12 -9.75 1.68
C GLN A 17 -5.12 -9.13 0.28
N GLN A 18 -6.27 -9.08 -0.38
CA GLN A 18 -6.43 -8.41 -1.67
C GLN A 18 -6.12 -6.91 -1.55
N VAL A 19 -6.66 -6.23 -0.53
CA VAL A 19 -6.40 -4.80 -0.29
C VAL A 19 -4.91 -4.53 -0.07
N LYS A 20 -4.23 -5.34 0.76
CA LYS A 20 -2.78 -5.22 1.00
C LYS A 20 -1.96 -5.43 -0.28
N SER A 21 -2.28 -6.48 -1.04
CA SER A 21 -1.59 -6.81 -2.30
C SER A 21 -1.73 -5.68 -3.32
N GLU A 22 -2.96 -5.19 -3.51
CA GLU A 22 -3.25 -4.14 -4.47
C GLU A 22 -2.64 -2.79 -4.05
N LEU A 23 -2.65 -2.46 -2.74
CA LEU A 23 -1.96 -1.28 -2.22
C LEU A 23 -0.45 -1.33 -2.53
N ALA A 24 0.20 -2.46 -2.25
CA ALA A 24 1.62 -2.64 -2.56
C ALA A 24 1.90 -2.60 -4.07
N HIS A 25 0.99 -3.15 -4.88
CA HIS A 25 1.06 -3.11 -6.33
C HIS A 25 1.02 -1.67 -6.86
N ARG A 26 0.00 -0.89 -6.47
CA ARG A 26 -0.13 0.53 -6.85
C ARG A 26 1.08 1.34 -6.42
N PHE A 27 1.53 1.18 -5.17
CA PHE A 27 2.73 1.88 -4.69
C PHE A 27 3.96 1.57 -5.55
N LYS A 28 4.18 0.29 -5.88
CA LYS A 28 5.30 -0.15 -6.72
C LYS A 28 5.24 0.45 -8.12
N LEU A 29 4.04 0.59 -8.68
CA LEU A 29 3.83 1.27 -9.97
C LEU A 29 4.24 2.75 -9.86
N ARG A 30 3.72 3.49 -8.88
CA ARG A 30 4.06 4.92 -8.66
C ARG A 30 5.57 5.13 -8.47
N ARG A 31 6.22 4.28 -7.68
CA ARG A 31 7.69 4.32 -7.53
C ARG A 31 8.40 4.13 -8.87
N LYS A 32 7.93 3.20 -9.70
CA LYS A 32 8.52 2.94 -11.03
C LYS A 32 8.26 4.07 -12.01
N GLU A 33 7.10 4.72 -11.96
CA GLU A 33 6.77 5.91 -12.74
C GLU A 33 7.75 7.06 -12.42
N LEU A 34 8.18 7.20 -11.16
CA LEU A 34 9.24 8.12 -10.74
C LEU A 34 10.67 7.66 -11.11
N GLY A 35 10.84 6.48 -11.70
CA GLY A 35 12.14 5.99 -12.18
C GLY A 35 13.15 5.59 -11.09
N ILE A 36 12.74 5.51 -9.81
CA ILE A 36 13.67 5.21 -8.71
C ILE A 36 13.63 3.72 -8.32
N SER A 37 14.79 3.17 -7.94
CA SER A 37 14.88 1.79 -7.45
C SER A 37 14.40 1.66 -5.99
N GLN A 38 14.16 0.44 -5.53
CA GLN A 38 13.87 0.17 -4.11
C GLN A 38 15.03 0.62 -3.19
N LYS A 39 16.29 0.48 -3.63
CA LYS A 39 17.47 0.93 -2.87
C LYS A 39 17.54 2.45 -2.79
N GLU A 40 17.19 3.13 -3.88
CA GLU A 40 17.14 4.59 -3.91
C GLU A 40 16.01 5.11 -3.01
N LEU A 41 14.82 4.50 -3.05
CA LEU A 41 13.74 4.81 -2.13
C LEU A 41 14.14 4.59 -0.67
N ALA A 42 14.86 3.51 -0.37
CA ALA A 42 15.39 3.24 0.97
C ALA A 42 16.28 4.38 1.47
N LYS A 43 17.24 4.79 0.63
CA LYS A 43 18.15 5.91 0.92
C LYS A 43 17.39 7.22 1.16
N ARG A 44 16.43 7.56 0.31
CA ARG A 44 15.66 8.82 0.40
C ARG A 44 14.71 8.86 1.59
N SER A 45 14.06 7.75 1.91
CA SER A 45 13.08 7.68 2.99
C SER A 45 13.68 7.44 4.37
N GLY A 46 14.93 6.95 4.43
CA GLY A 46 15.57 6.47 5.65
C GLY A 46 14.98 5.16 6.17
N ILE A 47 14.25 4.42 5.31
CA ILE A 47 13.71 3.08 5.61
C ILE A 47 14.65 2.01 5.06
N SER A 48 14.77 0.89 5.76
CA SER A 48 15.63 -0.21 5.30
C SER A 48 15.17 -0.76 3.95
N TYR A 49 16.12 -1.14 3.10
CA TYR A 49 15.83 -1.84 1.83
C TYR A 49 15.00 -3.12 2.05
N ALA A 50 15.28 -3.86 3.13
CA ALA A 50 14.54 -5.07 3.48
C ALA A 50 13.05 -4.78 3.77
N SER A 51 12.74 -3.66 4.41
CA SER A 51 11.36 -3.24 4.67
C SER A 51 10.63 -2.87 3.37
N ILE A 52 11.26 -2.10 2.48
CA ILE A 52 10.66 -1.74 1.18
C ILE A 52 10.45 -2.97 0.31
N ARG A 53 11.45 -3.87 0.26
CA ARG A 53 11.33 -5.12 -0.48
C ARG A 53 10.19 -5.97 0.06
N ARG A 54 10.06 -6.09 1.38
CA ARG A 54 8.97 -6.84 2.03
C ARG A 54 7.61 -6.26 1.67
N PHE A 55 7.46 -4.94 1.80
CA PHE A 55 6.23 -4.24 1.42
C PHE A 55 5.83 -4.52 -0.04
N GLU A 56 6.74 -4.31 -0.99
CA GLU A 56 6.45 -4.52 -2.41
C GLU A 56 6.31 -5.99 -2.82
N THR A 57 6.58 -6.94 -1.92
CA THR A 57 6.45 -8.39 -2.17
C THR A 57 5.21 -8.97 -1.50
N SER A 58 4.93 -8.59 -0.25
CA SER A 58 3.89 -9.22 0.56
C SER A 58 2.83 -8.24 1.10
N GLY A 59 3.01 -6.93 0.89
CA GLY A 59 2.16 -5.88 1.45
C GLY A 59 2.43 -5.55 2.91
N GLU A 60 3.45 -6.16 3.53
CA GLU A 60 3.71 -6.02 4.97
C GLU A 60 4.71 -4.91 5.26
N ILE A 61 4.28 -3.91 6.03
CA ILE A 61 5.08 -2.75 6.46
C ILE A 61 4.40 -2.06 7.66
N SER A 62 5.15 -1.32 8.48
CA SER A 62 4.52 -0.43 9.48
C SER A 62 3.89 0.79 8.79
N LEU A 63 2.78 1.30 9.34
CA LEU A 63 2.15 2.52 8.85
C LEU A 63 3.14 3.69 8.79
N SER A 64 3.94 3.88 9.84
CA SER A 64 4.96 4.95 9.90
C SER A 64 5.97 4.87 8.74
N SER A 65 6.42 3.67 8.38
CA SER A 65 7.35 3.48 7.27
C SER A 65 6.65 3.71 5.94
N LEU A 66 5.39 3.27 5.81
CA LEU A 66 4.57 3.49 4.62
C LEU A 66 4.34 4.98 4.34
N LEU A 67 4.01 5.78 5.36
CA LEU A 67 3.87 7.24 5.21
C LEU A 67 5.19 7.90 4.80
N ARG A 68 6.33 7.47 5.37
CA ARG A 68 7.65 7.99 4.99
C ARG A 68 8.01 7.69 3.54
N ILE A 69 7.79 6.47 3.06
CA ILE A 69 8.07 6.13 1.66
C ILE A 69 7.06 6.80 0.71
N SER A 70 5.81 7.01 1.15
CA SER A 70 4.77 7.71 0.37
C SER A 70 5.07 9.20 0.22
N THR A 71 5.68 9.82 1.24
CA THR A 71 6.18 11.21 1.15
C THR A 71 7.25 11.35 0.06
N VAL A 72 8.16 10.37 -0.07
CA VAL A 72 9.23 10.42 -1.08
C VAL A 72 8.69 10.31 -2.52
N ILE A 73 7.57 9.62 -2.69
CA ILE A 73 6.93 9.43 -4.00
C ILE A 73 5.76 10.39 -4.26
N ASP A 74 5.60 11.42 -3.42
CA ASP A 74 4.56 12.43 -3.52
C ASP A 74 3.12 11.87 -3.48
N CYS A 75 2.91 10.81 -2.69
CA CYS A 75 1.60 10.16 -2.48
C CYS A 75 1.15 10.23 -1.01
N LEU A 76 1.63 11.20 -0.23
CA LEU A 76 1.24 11.33 1.17
C LEU A 76 -0.25 11.75 1.30
N GLU A 77 -0.74 12.60 0.40
CA GLU A 77 -2.12 13.09 0.44
C GLU A 77 -3.14 11.95 0.23
N ASP A 78 -2.80 10.92 -0.55
CA ASP A 78 -3.64 9.71 -0.71
C ASP A 78 -4.03 9.09 0.64
N PHE A 79 -3.13 9.11 1.62
CA PHE A 79 -3.40 8.61 2.97
C PHE A 79 -4.22 9.58 3.80
N ASN A 80 -4.07 10.88 3.56
CA ASN A 80 -4.88 11.90 4.22
C ASN A 80 -6.34 11.81 3.79
N GLU A 81 -6.61 11.41 2.54
CA GLU A 81 -7.95 11.16 1.98
C GLU A 81 -8.64 9.92 2.54
N LEU A 82 -7.90 8.99 3.15
CA LEU A 82 -8.50 7.78 3.73
C LEU A 82 -9.45 8.13 4.89
N PHE A 83 -10.66 7.59 4.81
CA PHE A 83 -11.70 7.76 5.83
C PHE A 83 -12.20 9.21 6.05
N LYS A 84 -11.97 10.13 5.10
CA LYS A 84 -12.53 11.51 5.20
C LYS A 84 -14.06 11.56 5.15
N HIS A 85 -14.71 10.55 4.60
CA HIS A 85 -16.18 10.50 4.50
C HIS A 85 -16.81 9.76 5.70
N PRO A 86 -17.84 10.33 6.34
CA PRO A 86 -18.51 9.67 7.44
C PRO A 86 -19.32 8.47 6.94
N ILE A 87 -19.40 7.43 7.78
CA ILE A 87 -20.31 6.32 7.55
C ILE A 87 -21.72 6.78 7.91
N ILE A 88 -22.53 7.07 6.88
CA ILE A 88 -23.94 7.42 7.06
C ILE A 88 -24.71 6.14 7.41
N LYS A 89 -25.16 6.02 8.65
CA LYS A 89 -25.95 4.88 9.12
C LYS A 89 -27.46 5.13 9.10
N ASP A 90 -27.87 6.39 9.07
CA ASP A 90 -29.27 6.81 8.98
C ASP A 90 -29.35 8.14 8.23
N ILE A 91 -30.32 8.25 7.32
CA ILE A 91 -30.58 9.45 6.49
C ILE A 91 -31.50 10.43 7.24
N ARG A 92 -32.11 10.02 8.36
CA ARG A 92 -33.12 10.80 9.10
C ARG A 92 -32.54 11.68 10.23
N ARG A 93 -31.25 12.02 10.19
CA ARG A 93 -30.60 12.87 11.20
C ARG A 93 -30.01 14.13 10.59
#